data_AF-A0A433PEX5-F1
#
_entry.id   AF-A0A433PEX5-F1
#
_cell.length_a   1.000
_cell.length_b   1.000
_cell.length_c   1.000
_cell.angle_alpha   90.00
_cell.angle_beta   90.00
_cell.angle_gamma   90.00
#
_symmetry.space_group_name_H-M   'P 1'
#
loop_
_entity.id
_entity.type
_entity.pdbx_description
1 polymer ?
#
loop_
_entity_poly.entity_id
_entity_poly.type
_entity_poly.pdbx_seq_one_letter_code
_entity_poly.pdbx_strand_id
1 'polypeptide(L)'
;MLRTVTSITRLYPATLVVAFLSLLFQTAYNFLFIFTVIGCYQVYYPGPQDSATRLNVVVVFLIFSFYWTTQVIFYVTHTTVAGVFASYYFLTGLGQQAPRNPTAASFRRAMTTSFGSICFGALFVAVLNLIRALLYDAQQQVDTPCAAFVLCLVQCCLGYIQALLEYFNYYAYTQVAIYGKDFCTAAKDTWTLIKDRGIEAIINDNLTGGILTGVLTALFGYLYLVITRPAYNAGGNLTPVLVLISFLLGISMFGTVATVIQSGVATTFVCLAEDPEALRRTKPELYEMVRSNPFV
;
A
#
# COMPACT_ATOMS: atom_id res chain seq x y z
N MET A 1 -17.72 11.50 4.52
CA MET A 1 -17.04 10.19 4.56
C MET A 1 -16.06 10.02 5.72
N LEU A 2 -15.11 10.94 5.98
CA LEU A 2 -14.03 10.71 6.96
C LEU A 2 -14.53 10.45 8.41
N ARG A 3 -15.58 11.15 8.85
CA ARG A 3 -16.22 10.90 10.17
C ARG A 3 -16.79 9.48 10.26
N THR A 4 -17.46 9.01 9.21
CA THR A 4 -17.99 7.65 9.12
C THR A 4 -16.86 6.62 9.20
N VAL A 5 -15.79 6.83 8.44
CA VAL A 5 -14.63 5.93 8.46
C VAL A 5 -14.00 5.87 9.85
N THR A 6 -13.83 7.02 10.50
CA THR A 6 -13.30 7.10 11.87
C THR A 6 -14.19 6.36 12.88
N SER A 7 -15.51 6.48 12.76
CA SER A 7 -16.48 5.76 13.60
C SER A 7 -16.40 4.25 13.38
N ILE A 8 -16.28 3.79 12.13
CA ILE A 8 -16.13 2.36 11.80
C ILE A 8 -14.81 1.82 12.35
N THR A 9 -13.71 2.55 12.20
CA THR A 9 -12.41 2.16 12.76
C THR A 9 -12.46 2.06 14.29
N ARG A 10 -13.21 2.95 14.97
CA ARG A 10 -13.45 2.85 16.42
C ARG A 10 -14.32 1.64 16.80
N LEU A 11 -15.29 1.28 15.96
CA LEU A 11 -16.14 0.11 16.17
C LEU A 11 -15.40 -1.22 15.95
N TYR A 12 -14.45 -1.23 15.01
CA TYR A 12 -13.63 -2.41 14.68
C TYR A 12 -12.14 -2.10 14.84
N PRO A 13 -11.63 -1.96 16.08
CA PRO A 13 -10.21 -1.68 16.34
C PRO A 13 -9.29 -2.79 15.82
N ALA A 14 -9.82 -4.00 15.60
CA ALA A 14 -9.11 -5.10 14.97
C ALA A 14 -8.58 -4.75 13.55
N THR A 15 -9.17 -3.78 12.85
CA THR A 15 -8.64 -3.29 11.57
C THR A 15 -7.28 -2.59 11.73
N LEU A 16 -7.09 -1.83 12.81
CA LEU A 16 -5.80 -1.23 13.17
C LEU A 16 -4.79 -2.30 13.58
N VAL A 17 -5.24 -3.35 14.27
CA VAL A 17 -4.39 -4.49 14.63
C VAL A 17 -3.88 -5.20 13.38
N VAL A 18 -4.74 -5.45 12.37
CA VAL A 18 -4.31 -6.04 11.09
C VAL A 18 -3.29 -5.16 10.38
N ALA A 19 -3.51 -3.85 10.33
CA ALA A 19 -2.55 -2.91 9.75
C ALA A 19 -1.20 -2.96 10.48
N PHE A 20 -1.22 -2.94 11.82
CA PHE A 20 -0.01 -3.03 12.64
C PHE A 20 0.73 -4.37 12.47
N LEU A 21 0.00 -5.49 12.43
CA LEU A 21 0.58 -6.82 12.18
C LEU A 21 1.21 -6.90 10.78
N SER A 22 0.55 -6.31 9.78
CA SER A 22 1.10 -6.20 8.43
C SER A 22 2.40 -5.39 8.39
N LEU A 23 2.47 -4.28 9.14
CA LEU A 23 3.70 -3.50 9.29
C LEU A 23 4.83 -4.32 9.94
N LEU A 24 4.54 -5.07 11.01
CA LEU A 24 5.52 -5.96 11.63
C LEU A 24 6.01 -7.02 10.64
N PHE A 25 5.10 -7.62 9.88
CA PHE A 25 5.42 -8.61 8.86
C PHE A 25 6.27 -8.02 7.74
N GLN A 26 5.92 -6.84 7.22
CA GLN A 26 6.70 -6.12 6.22
C GLN A 26 8.10 -5.79 6.74
N THR A 27 8.21 -5.36 7.99
CA THR A 27 9.50 -5.05 8.62
C THR A 27 10.37 -6.31 8.73
N ALA A 28 9.80 -7.43 9.19
CA ALA A 28 10.50 -8.71 9.24
C ALA A 28 10.94 -9.19 7.84
N TYR A 29 10.07 -9.02 6.83
CA TYR A 29 10.41 -9.32 5.44
C TYR A 29 11.58 -8.45 4.93
N ASN A 30 11.59 -7.16 5.24
CA ASN A 30 12.70 -6.26 4.87
C ASN A 30 14.04 -6.73 5.47
N PHE A 31 14.04 -7.15 6.74
CA PHE A 31 15.24 -7.72 7.36
C PHE A 31 15.70 -9.00 6.65
N LEU A 32 14.78 -9.94 6.42
CA LEU A 32 15.06 -11.17 5.67
C LEU A 32 15.64 -10.87 4.29
N PHE A 33 15.05 -9.92 3.57
CA PHE A 33 15.50 -9.50 2.25
C PHE A 33 16.93 -8.96 2.28
N ILE A 34 17.27 -8.09 3.24
CA ILE A 34 18.63 -7.57 3.40
C ILE A 34 19.62 -8.70 3.66
N PHE A 35 19.29 -9.65 4.54
CA PHE A 35 20.13 -10.83 4.77
C PHE A 35 20.34 -11.65 3.50
N THR A 36 19.28 -11.87 2.71
CA THR A 36 19.37 -12.58 1.41
C THR A 36 20.26 -11.83 0.43
N VAL A 37 20.12 -10.50 0.29
CA VAL A 37 20.95 -9.68 -0.60
C VAL A 37 22.43 -9.78 -0.21
N ILE A 38 22.76 -9.63 1.08
CA ILE A 38 24.13 -9.74 1.59
C ILE A 38 24.70 -11.13 1.30
N GLY A 39 23.94 -12.19 1.60
CA GLY A 39 24.35 -13.57 1.35
C GLY A 39 24.61 -13.84 -0.14
N CYS A 40 23.71 -13.40 -1.03
CA CYS A 40 23.92 -13.51 -2.47
C CYS A 40 25.17 -12.75 -2.92
N TYR A 41 25.38 -11.53 -2.43
CA TYR A 41 26.56 -10.74 -2.79
C TYR A 41 27.86 -11.41 -2.35
N GLN A 42 27.91 -11.96 -1.14
CA GLN A 42 29.09 -12.69 -0.64
C GLN A 42 29.42 -13.94 -1.47
N VAL A 43 28.42 -14.63 -2.00
CA VAL A 43 28.60 -15.84 -2.83
C VAL A 43 29.06 -15.49 -4.24
N TYR A 44 28.49 -14.45 -4.85
CA TYR A 44 28.69 -14.18 -6.28
C TYR A 44 29.68 -13.05 -6.59
N TYR A 45 30.00 -12.16 -5.65
CA TYR A 45 30.95 -11.06 -5.86
C TYR A 45 32.43 -11.46 -5.93
N PRO A 46 32.96 -12.46 -5.17
CA PRO A 46 34.40 -12.74 -5.19
C PRO A 46 34.87 -13.59 -6.41
N GLY A 47 34.12 -13.66 -7.50
CA GLY A 47 34.38 -14.58 -8.61
C GLY A 47 34.77 -13.94 -9.96
N PRO A 48 35.26 -14.75 -10.93
CA PRO A 48 35.62 -14.31 -12.30
C PRO A 48 34.42 -13.73 -13.08
N GLN A 49 34.62 -13.19 -14.30
CA GLN A 49 33.56 -12.52 -15.10
C GLN A 49 32.21 -13.28 -15.18
N ASP A 50 32.24 -14.61 -15.20
CA ASP A 50 31.05 -15.48 -15.23
C ASP A 50 30.17 -15.34 -13.96
N SER A 51 30.77 -14.92 -12.85
CA SER A 51 30.11 -14.61 -11.58
C SER A 51 29.37 -13.27 -11.62
N ALA A 52 29.81 -12.30 -12.44
CA ALA A 52 29.14 -11.00 -12.58
C ALA A 52 27.77 -11.12 -13.28
N THR A 53 27.69 -11.91 -14.35
CA THR A 53 26.42 -12.17 -15.04
C THR A 53 25.42 -12.89 -14.12
N ARG A 54 25.90 -13.88 -13.34
CA ARG A 54 25.07 -14.58 -12.35
C ARG A 54 24.59 -13.64 -11.25
N LEU A 55 25.47 -12.78 -10.73
CA LEU A 55 25.11 -11.76 -9.74
C LEU A 55 24.02 -10.83 -10.27
N ASN A 56 24.14 -10.35 -11.51
CA ASN A 56 23.14 -9.48 -12.12
C ASN A 56 21.77 -10.16 -12.22
N VAL A 57 21.70 -11.41 -12.68
CA VAL A 57 20.44 -12.16 -12.75
C VAL A 57 19.81 -12.32 -11.35
N VAL A 58 20.62 -12.65 -10.35
CA VAL A 58 20.15 -12.79 -8.96
C VAL A 58 19.65 -11.46 -8.41
N VAL A 59 20.37 -10.35 -8.64
CA VAL A 59 19.96 -9.01 -8.20
C VAL A 59 18.64 -8.60 -8.85
N VAL A 60 18.47 -8.80 -10.16
CA VAL A 60 17.21 -8.51 -10.87
C VAL A 60 16.04 -9.30 -10.28
N PHE A 61 16.25 -10.60 -10.03
CA PHE A 61 15.24 -11.45 -9.41
C PHE A 61 14.90 -11.00 -7.98
N LEU A 62 15.91 -10.62 -7.18
CA LEU A 62 15.70 -10.12 -5.82
C LEU A 62 14.91 -8.80 -5.81
N ILE A 63 15.25 -7.86 -6.70
CA ILE A 63 14.49 -6.60 -6.85
C ILE A 63 13.04 -6.89 -7.24
N PHE A 64 12.82 -7.77 -8.21
CA PHE A 64 11.47 -8.18 -8.60
C PHE A 64 10.70 -8.81 -7.43
N SER A 65 11.31 -9.76 -6.73
CA SER A 65 10.70 -10.42 -5.58
C SER A 65 10.36 -9.42 -4.48
N PHE A 66 11.23 -8.44 -4.23
CA PHE A 66 11.02 -7.41 -3.24
C PHE A 66 9.78 -6.56 -3.53
N TYR A 67 9.68 -6.04 -4.76
CA TYR A 67 8.51 -5.26 -5.18
C TYR A 67 7.24 -6.09 -5.14
N TRP A 68 7.28 -7.31 -5.65
CA TRP A 68 6.11 -8.17 -5.71
C TRP A 68 5.61 -8.55 -4.33
N THR A 69 6.47 -9.04 -3.45
CA THR A 69 6.07 -9.43 -2.09
C THR A 69 5.56 -8.25 -1.27
N THR A 70 6.21 -7.08 -1.37
CA THR A 70 5.76 -5.86 -0.69
C THR A 70 4.36 -5.44 -1.15
N GLN A 71 4.08 -5.49 -2.45
CA GLN A 71 2.75 -5.20 -2.99
C GLN A 71 1.71 -6.22 -2.51
N VAL A 72 2.04 -7.51 -2.47
CA VAL A 72 1.14 -8.54 -1.95
C VAL A 72 0.77 -8.29 -0.48
N ILE A 73 1.75 -7.97 0.37
CA ILE A 73 1.51 -7.67 1.79
C ILE A 73 0.56 -6.45 1.94
N PHE A 74 0.82 -5.40 1.16
CA PHE A 74 -0.03 -4.21 1.13
C PHE A 74 -1.47 -4.54 0.72
N TYR A 75 -1.66 -5.24 -0.39
CA TYR A 75 -3.00 -5.51 -0.92
C TYR A 75 -3.77 -6.58 -0.13
N VAL A 76 -3.10 -7.50 0.57
CA VAL A 76 -3.76 -8.37 1.56
C VAL A 76 -4.36 -7.53 2.70
N THR A 77 -3.61 -6.54 3.17
CA THR A 77 -4.05 -5.62 4.23
C THR A 77 -5.25 -4.79 3.76
N HIS A 78 -5.12 -4.16 2.59
CA HIS A 78 -6.19 -3.39 1.98
C HIS A 78 -7.48 -4.22 1.77
N THR A 79 -7.37 -5.40 1.14
CA THR A 79 -8.50 -6.31 0.90
C THR A 79 -9.17 -6.74 2.21
N THR A 80 -8.37 -7.00 3.25
CA THR A 80 -8.89 -7.35 4.58
C THR A 80 -9.70 -6.22 5.19
N VAL A 81 -9.17 -5.00 5.18
CA VAL A 81 -9.84 -3.81 5.72
C VAL A 81 -11.10 -3.50 4.90
N ALA A 82 -11.01 -3.50 3.57
CA ALA A 82 -12.13 -3.30 2.68
C ALA A 82 -13.28 -4.28 2.96
N GLY A 83 -12.97 -5.57 3.19
CA GLY A 83 -13.98 -6.56 3.55
C GLY A 83 -14.71 -6.27 4.87
N VAL A 84 -14.05 -5.66 5.85
CA VAL A 84 -14.68 -5.22 7.11
C VAL A 84 -15.62 -4.04 6.88
N PHE A 85 -15.17 -3.05 6.12
CA PHE A 85 -15.98 -1.87 5.78
C PHE A 85 -17.21 -2.25 4.96
N ALA A 86 -17.05 -3.17 4.00
CA ALA A 86 -18.16 -3.73 3.23
C ALA A 86 -19.17 -4.45 4.12
N SER A 87 -18.68 -5.29 5.05
CA SER A 87 -19.53 -5.99 6.00
C SER A 87 -20.32 -5.00 6.88
N TYR A 88 -19.69 -3.91 7.31
CA TYR A 88 -20.38 -2.86 8.06
C TYR A 88 -21.42 -2.13 7.21
N TYR A 89 -21.08 -1.81 5.97
CA TYR A 89 -21.97 -1.11 5.03
C TYR A 89 -23.24 -1.92 4.79
N PHE A 90 -23.11 -3.20 4.41
CA PHE A 90 -24.24 -4.04 4.01
C PHE A 90 -24.97 -4.74 5.15
N LEU A 91 -24.29 -5.15 6.23
CA LEU A 91 -24.89 -6.05 7.23
C LEU A 91 -25.31 -5.33 8.52
N THR A 92 -24.77 -4.14 8.82
CA THR A 92 -25.07 -3.45 10.08
C THR A 92 -26.31 -2.56 9.93
N GLY A 93 -27.42 -2.93 10.61
CA GLY A 93 -28.69 -2.19 10.63
C GLY A 93 -29.91 -3.00 10.20
N LEU A 94 -29.72 -4.19 9.62
CA LEU A 94 -30.79 -5.04 9.06
C LEU A 94 -31.26 -6.18 9.97
N GLY A 95 -30.87 -6.21 11.25
CA GLY A 95 -31.13 -7.33 12.15
C GLY A 95 -30.40 -8.63 11.79
N GLN A 96 -29.67 -8.66 10.67
CA GLN A 96 -28.72 -9.72 10.32
C GLN A 96 -27.47 -9.58 11.20
N GLN A 97 -27.03 -10.70 11.77
CA GLN A 97 -25.80 -10.72 12.57
C GLN A 97 -24.61 -10.58 11.62
N ALA A 98 -23.93 -9.44 11.68
CA ALA A 98 -22.58 -9.32 11.16
C ALA A 98 -21.72 -10.48 11.71
N PRO A 99 -20.73 -10.99 10.96
CA PRO A 99 -19.88 -12.08 11.44
C PRO A 99 -19.34 -11.75 12.83
N ARG A 100 -19.32 -12.73 13.74
CA ARG A 100 -18.85 -12.54 15.12
C ARG A 100 -17.45 -11.90 15.19
N ASN A 101 -16.62 -12.13 14.16
CA ASN A 101 -15.38 -11.41 13.92
C ASN A 101 -15.23 -11.09 12.42
N PRO A 102 -15.68 -9.92 11.94
CA PRO A 102 -15.66 -9.58 10.52
C PRO A 102 -14.22 -9.36 9.99
N THR A 103 -13.29 -8.97 10.86
CA THR A 103 -11.88 -8.79 10.52
C THR A 103 -11.20 -10.12 10.25
N ALA A 104 -11.35 -11.11 11.13
CA ALA A 104 -10.78 -12.44 10.91
C ALA A 104 -11.40 -13.15 9.70
N ALA A 105 -12.71 -12.99 9.49
CA ALA A 105 -13.39 -13.53 8.30
C ALA A 105 -12.87 -12.90 7.00
N SER A 106 -12.69 -11.57 6.99
CA SER A 106 -12.15 -10.87 5.82
C SER A 106 -10.69 -11.20 5.56
N PHE A 107 -9.87 -11.29 6.61
CA PHE A 107 -8.47 -11.72 6.49
C PHE A 107 -8.36 -13.14 5.93
N ARG A 108 -9.19 -14.07 6.43
CA ARG A 108 -9.22 -15.44 5.92
C ARG A 108 -9.53 -15.46 4.42
N ARG A 109 -10.54 -14.71 3.95
CA ARG A 109 -10.87 -14.62 2.52
C ARG A 109 -9.72 -14.02 1.70
N ALA A 110 -9.08 -12.96 2.20
CA ALA A 110 -7.92 -12.34 1.57
C ALA A 110 -6.76 -13.34 1.39
N MET A 111 -6.54 -14.21 2.38
CA MET A 111 -5.47 -15.22 2.38
C MET A 111 -5.82 -16.55 1.71
N THR A 112 -7.09 -16.78 1.34
CA THR A 112 -7.51 -18.03 0.70
C THR A 112 -8.12 -17.78 -0.68
N THR A 113 -9.39 -17.41 -0.74
CA THR A 113 -10.17 -17.31 -1.98
C THR A 113 -9.70 -16.15 -2.86
N SER A 114 -9.27 -15.05 -2.25
CA SER A 114 -8.86 -13.84 -2.96
C SER A 114 -7.35 -13.74 -3.17
N PHE A 115 -6.55 -14.59 -2.51
CA PHE A 115 -5.09 -14.48 -2.50
C PHE A 115 -4.49 -14.57 -3.91
N GLY A 116 -4.99 -15.48 -4.75
CA GLY A 116 -4.54 -15.60 -6.14
C GLY A 116 -4.80 -14.32 -6.95
N SER A 117 -5.95 -13.69 -6.75
CA SER A 117 -6.30 -12.41 -7.39
C SER A 117 -5.39 -11.28 -6.90
N ILE A 118 -5.08 -11.26 -5.61
CA ILE A 118 -4.14 -10.30 -5.00
C ILE A 118 -2.75 -10.46 -5.65
N CYS A 119 -2.20 -11.68 -5.65
CA CYS A 119 -0.90 -11.97 -6.26
C CYS A 119 -0.85 -11.60 -7.75
N PHE A 120 -1.92 -11.88 -8.49
CA PHE A 120 -2.00 -11.61 -9.93
C PHE A 120 -1.99 -10.11 -10.25
N GLY A 121 -2.83 -9.31 -9.59
CA GLY A 121 -2.82 -7.85 -9.83
C GLY A 121 -1.51 -7.18 -9.37
N ALA A 122 -0.90 -7.66 -8.27
CA ALA A 122 0.34 -7.13 -7.73
C ALA A 122 1.52 -7.37 -8.67
N LEU A 123 1.45 -8.43 -9.48
CA LEU A 123 2.48 -8.78 -10.47
C LEU A 123 2.69 -7.65 -11.49
N PHE A 124 1.62 -7.07 -12.03
CA PHE A 124 1.74 -6.00 -13.04
C PHE A 124 2.45 -4.76 -12.50
N VAL A 125 2.09 -4.35 -11.27
CA VAL A 125 2.75 -3.22 -10.60
C VAL A 125 4.20 -3.54 -10.29
N ALA A 126 4.50 -4.77 -9.86
CA ALA A 126 5.87 -5.19 -9.57
C ALA A 126 6.75 -5.21 -10.83
N VAL A 127 6.22 -5.67 -11.98
CA VAL A 127 6.93 -5.64 -13.26
C VAL A 127 7.23 -4.20 -13.69
N LEU A 128 6.28 -3.27 -13.57
CA LEU A 128 6.54 -1.86 -13.87
C LEU A 128 7.59 -1.24 -12.95
N ASN A 129 7.54 -1.53 -11.64
CA ASN A 129 8.56 -1.09 -10.69
C ASN A 129 9.95 -1.65 -11.03
N LEU A 130 10.03 -2.92 -11.45
CA LEU A 130 11.27 -3.53 -11.91
C LEU A 130 11.81 -2.81 -13.16
N ILE A 131 10.98 -2.60 -14.18
CA ILE A 131 11.39 -1.89 -15.42
C ILE A 131 11.91 -0.50 -15.08
N ARG A 132 11.22 0.23 -14.19
CA ARG A 132 11.66 1.56 -13.74
C ARG A 132 12.99 1.53 -13.01
N ALA A 133 13.21 0.54 -12.14
CA ALA A 133 14.49 0.36 -11.46
C ALA A 133 15.64 0.10 -12.44
N LEU A 134 15.40 -0.74 -13.46
CA LEU A 134 16.40 -1.01 -14.51
C LEU A 134 16.67 0.21 -15.38
N LEU A 135 15.65 1.00 -15.72
CA LEU A 135 15.83 2.25 -16.47
C LEU A 135 16.56 3.33 -15.66
N TYR A 136 16.37 3.35 -14.35
CA TYR A 136 17.12 4.24 -13.46
C TYR A 136 18.60 3.88 -13.45
N ASP A 137 18.94 2.59 -13.31
CA ASP A 137 20.32 2.12 -13.40
C ASP A 137 20.93 2.42 -14.77
N ALA A 138 20.20 2.16 -15.85
CA ALA A 138 20.64 2.48 -17.21
C ALA A 138 20.89 3.99 -17.40
N GLN A 139 20.08 4.86 -16.81
CA GLN A 139 20.28 6.31 -16.87
C GLN A 139 21.60 6.75 -16.22
N GLN A 140 22.06 6.06 -15.18
CA GLN A 140 23.34 6.36 -14.52
C GLN A 140 24.56 5.96 -15.37
N GLN A 141 24.37 5.11 -16.36
CA GLN A 141 25.44 4.57 -17.22
C GLN A 141 25.56 5.30 -18.58
N VAL A 142 24.70 6.30 -18.84
CA VAL A 142 24.64 7.00 -20.12
C VAL A 142 25.42 8.31 -20.07
N ASP A 143 26.41 8.45 -20.96
CA ASP A 143 27.23 9.67 -21.07
C ASP A 143 26.63 10.73 -22.00
N THR A 144 25.65 10.37 -22.84
CA THR A 144 25.08 11.30 -23.84
C THR A 144 23.84 12.04 -23.31
N PRO A 145 23.82 13.38 -23.33
CA PRO A 145 22.68 14.17 -22.82
C PRO A 145 21.35 13.82 -23.49
N CYS A 146 21.37 13.48 -24.79
CA CYS A 146 20.18 13.12 -25.55
C CYS A 146 19.56 11.80 -25.05
N ALA A 147 20.37 10.76 -24.83
CA ALA A 147 19.87 9.48 -24.32
C ALA A 147 19.42 9.60 -22.86
N ALA A 148 20.10 10.39 -22.03
CA ALA A 148 19.67 10.70 -20.67
C ALA A 148 18.29 11.41 -20.65
N PHE A 149 18.05 12.34 -21.56
CA PHE A 149 16.77 13.02 -21.71
C PHE A 149 15.64 12.05 -22.14
N VAL A 150 15.89 11.18 -23.12
CA VAL A 150 14.91 10.18 -23.55
C VAL A 150 14.57 9.20 -22.43
N LEU A 151 15.57 8.71 -21.69
CA LEU A 151 15.34 7.81 -20.54
C LEU A 151 14.51 8.49 -19.44
N CYS A 152 14.74 9.79 -19.20
CA CYS A 152 13.92 10.58 -18.28
C CYS A 152 12.45 10.65 -18.73
N LEU A 153 12.19 10.88 -20.02
CA LEU A 153 10.82 10.88 -20.56
C LEU A 153 10.14 9.51 -20.40
N VAL A 154 10.86 8.42 -20.69
CA VAL A 154 10.33 7.06 -20.52
C VAL A 154 10.03 6.78 -19.05
N GLN A 155 10.92 7.15 -18.13
CA GLN A 155 10.67 7.02 -16.69
C GLN A 155 9.47 7.86 -16.25
N CYS A 156 9.29 9.06 -16.79
CA CYS A 156 8.12 9.90 -16.48
C CYS A 156 6.82 9.21 -16.94
N CYS A 157 6.76 8.76 -18.20
CA CYS A 157 5.61 8.04 -18.75
C CYS A 157 5.29 6.76 -17.96
N LEU A 158 6.30 5.95 -17.65
CA LEU A 158 6.12 4.74 -16.83
C LEU A 158 5.68 5.07 -15.40
N GLY A 159 6.03 6.24 -14.88
CA GLY A 159 5.61 6.71 -13.56
C GLY A 159 4.12 6.96 -13.52
N TYR A 160 3.59 7.64 -14.55
CA TYR A 160 2.15 7.84 -14.70
C TYR A 160 1.40 6.52 -14.89
N ILE A 161 1.94 5.60 -15.71
CA ILE A 161 1.32 4.29 -15.93
C ILE A 161 1.31 3.47 -14.63
N GLN A 162 2.42 3.47 -13.88
CA GLN A 162 2.49 2.80 -12.58
C GLN A 162 1.46 3.37 -11.61
N ALA A 163 1.40 4.70 -11.46
CA ALA A 163 0.46 5.34 -10.55
C ALA A 163 -0.99 5.05 -10.92
N LEU A 164 -1.31 5.07 -12.22
CA LEU A 164 -2.65 4.71 -12.71
C LEU A 164 -2.99 3.25 -12.43
N LEU A 165 -2.02 2.34 -12.62
CA LEU A 165 -2.23 0.93 -12.37
C LEU A 165 -2.39 0.63 -10.87
N GLU A 166 -1.59 1.26 -10.01
CA GLU A 166 -1.74 1.15 -8.54
C GLU A 166 -3.10 1.66 -8.09
N TYR A 167 -3.52 2.81 -8.61
CA TYR A 167 -4.85 3.37 -8.37
C TYR A 167 -5.94 2.38 -8.81
N PHE A 168 -5.86 1.89 -10.03
CA PHE A 168 -6.85 0.96 -10.57
C PHE A 168 -6.92 -0.35 -9.78
N ASN A 169 -5.75 -0.92 -9.44
CA ASN A 169 -5.63 -2.11 -8.62
C ASN A 169 -6.28 -1.91 -7.26
N TYR A 170 -6.10 -0.75 -6.63
CA TYR A 170 -6.71 -0.42 -5.35
C TYR A 170 -8.24 -0.60 -5.37
N TYR A 171 -8.91 -0.02 -6.37
CA TYR A 171 -10.37 -0.17 -6.50
C TYR A 171 -10.78 -1.57 -6.96
N ALA A 172 -9.99 -2.22 -7.81
CA ALA A 172 -10.22 -3.62 -8.19
C ALA A 172 -10.14 -4.55 -6.97
N TYR A 173 -9.20 -4.34 -6.05
CA TYR A 173 -9.13 -5.14 -4.83
C TYR A 173 -10.23 -4.82 -3.83
N THR A 174 -10.71 -3.57 -3.80
CA THR A 174 -11.92 -3.21 -3.05
C THR A 174 -13.11 -4.03 -3.57
N GLN A 175 -13.26 -4.14 -4.88
CA GLN A 175 -14.28 -4.97 -5.55
C GLN A 175 -14.12 -6.47 -5.24
N VAL A 176 -12.88 -7.00 -5.25
CA VAL A 176 -12.57 -8.37 -4.80
C VAL A 176 -12.96 -8.58 -3.33
N ALA A 177 -12.71 -7.60 -2.47
CA ALA A 177 -13.02 -7.68 -1.04
C ALA A 177 -14.53 -7.70 -0.75
N ILE A 178 -15.31 -6.90 -1.50
CA ILE A 178 -16.76 -6.79 -1.33
C ILE A 178 -17.45 -8.05 -1.85
N TYR A 179 -17.15 -8.46 -3.09
CA TYR A 179 -17.92 -9.49 -3.80
C TYR A 179 -17.24 -10.85 -3.90
N GLY A 180 -15.95 -10.97 -3.57
CA GLY A 180 -15.22 -12.22 -3.65
C GLY A 180 -14.98 -12.74 -5.08
N LYS A 181 -15.09 -11.87 -6.09
CA LYS A 181 -14.85 -12.17 -7.51
C LYS A 181 -13.36 -12.20 -7.87
N ASP A 182 -13.02 -12.79 -9.01
CA ASP A 182 -11.65 -12.80 -9.53
C ASP A 182 -11.18 -11.39 -9.95
N PHE A 183 -9.86 -11.19 -10.00
CA PHE A 183 -9.27 -9.90 -10.33
C PHE A 183 -9.72 -9.32 -11.68
N CYS A 184 -9.84 -10.15 -12.73
CA CYS A 184 -10.19 -9.68 -14.07
C CYS A 184 -11.64 -9.19 -14.12
N THR A 185 -12.55 -9.91 -13.47
CA THR A 185 -13.95 -9.49 -13.33
C THR A 185 -14.03 -8.21 -12.48
N ALA A 186 -13.31 -8.15 -11.35
CA ALA A 186 -13.26 -6.95 -10.51
C ALA A 186 -12.70 -5.72 -11.22
N ALA A 187 -11.67 -5.90 -12.04
CA ALA A 187 -11.08 -4.86 -12.88
C ALA A 187 -12.11 -4.31 -13.88
N LYS A 188 -12.86 -5.18 -14.57
CA LYS A 188 -13.91 -4.74 -15.51
C LYS A 188 -14.98 -3.92 -14.81
N ASP A 189 -15.44 -4.36 -13.64
CA ASP A 189 -16.45 -3.64 -12.88
C ASP A 189 -15.92 -2.30 -12.36
N THR A 190 -14.67 -2.27 -11.91
CA THR A 190 -13.96 -1.03 -11.53
C THR A 190 -13.89 -0.06 -12.70
N TRP A 191 -13.58 -0.54 -13.90
CA TRP A 191 -13.52 0.29 -15.10
C TRP A 191 -14.89 0.88 -15.46
N THR A 192 -15.96 0.07 -15.38
CA THR A 192 -17.34 0.54 -15.58
C THR A 192 -17.71 1.59 -14.54
N LEU A 193 -17.40 1.34 -13.27
CA LEU A 193 -17.64 2.29 -12.18
C LEU A 193 -16.95 3.63 -12.40
N ILE A 194 -15.68 3.62 -12.82
CA ILE A 194 -14.91 4.84 -13.14
C ILE A 194 -15.54 5.60 -14.32
N LYS A 195 -16.00 4.89 -15.36
CA LYS A 195 -16.68 5.51 -16.51
C LYS A 195 -18.00 6.18 -16.14
N ASP A 196 -18.78 5.53 -15.28
CA ASP A 196 -20.15 5.96 -14.98
C ASP A 196 -20.20 7.07 -13.92
N ARG A 197 -19.21 7.11 -13.01
CA ARG A 197 -19.19 8.04 -11.86
C ARG A 197 -18.08 9.09 -11.90
N GLY A 198 -17.12 8.97 -12.83
CA GLY A 198 -16.02 9.93 -13.00
C GLY A 198 -14.87 9.76 -12.00
N ILE A 199 -13.74 10.41 -12.29
CA ILE A 199 -12.48 10.39 -11.50
C ILE A 199 -12.55 11.34 -10.29
N GLU A 200 -13.61 12.15 -10.13
CA GLU A 200 -13.73 13.16 -9.06
C GLU A 200 -13.78 12.56 -7.64
N ALA A 201 -13.89 11.24 -7.54
CA ALA A 201 -13.88 10.55 -6.26
C ALA A 201 -12.46 10.26 -5.76
N ILE A 202 -12.03 11.10 -4.82
CA ILE A 202 -11.19 10.72 -3.68
C ILE A 202 -9.71 10.55 -4.04
N ILE A 203 -9.07 11.68 -4.35
CA ILE A 203 -7.66 11.86 -3.97
C ILE A 203 -7.69 12.50 -2.58
N ASN A 204 -7.91 11.69 -1.54
CA ASN A 204 -7.65 12.11 -0.16
C ASN A 204 -6.19 11.80 0.16
N ASP A 205 -5.29 12.62 -0.36
CA ASP A 205 -3.87 12.47 -0.09
C ASP A 205 -3.57 13.09 1.29
N ASN A 206 -3.48 12.24 2.31
CA ASN A 206 -3.30 12.67 3.70
C ASN A 206 -1.80 12.85 4.02
N LEU A 207 -1.07 13.51 3.10
CA LEU A 207 0.38 13.73 3.21
C LEU A 207 0.75 14.43 4.52
N THR A 208 -0.13 15.31 4.99
CA THR A 208 0.04 16.11 6.22
C THR A 208 0.23 15.25 7.48
N GLY A 209 -0.51 14.15 7.61
CA GLY A 209 -0.37 13.28 8.78
C GLY A 209 0.91 12.44 8.74
N GLY A 210 1.37 12.07 7.54
CA GLY A 210 2.64 11.36 7.33
C GLY A 210 3.82 12.20 7.79
N ILE A 211 3.84 13.46 7.36
CA ILE A 211 4.89 14.41 7.70
C ILE A 211 4.98 14.62 9.21
N LEU A 212 3.84 14.82 9.91
CA LEU A 212 3.84 15.00 11.36
C LEU A 212 4.43 13.80 12.11
N THR A 213 4.07 12.59 11.70
CA THR A 213 4.54 11.34 12.31
C THR A 213 6.02 11.10 12.02
N GLY A 214 6.46 11.45 10.81
CA GLY A 214 7.88 11.50 10.44
C GLY A 214 8.67 12.46 11.31
N VAL A 215 8.18 13.69 11.51
CA VAL A 215 8.87 14.69 12.36
C VAL A 215 8.98 14.21 13.81
N LEU A 216 7.92 13.63 14.37
CA LEU A 216 7.94 13.13 15.75
C LEU A 216 8.93 11.98 15.94
N THR A 217 8.96 11.01 15.03
CA THR A 217 9.91 9.89 15.08
C THR A 217 11.36 10.34 14.85
N ALA A 218 11.59 11.30 13.96
CA ALA A 218 12.88 11.95 13.77
C ALA A 218 13.35 12.67 15.05
N LEU A 219 12.44 13.36 15.73
CA LEU A 219 12.69 14.03 17.01
C LEU A 219 13.06 13.01 18.10
N PHE A 220 12.34 11.90 18.21
CA PHE A 220 12.69 10.84 19.17
C PHE A 220 14.04 10.17 18.85
N GLY A 221 14.32 9.92 17.57
CA GLY A 221 15.63 9.42 17.12
C GLY A 221 16.76 10.38 17.48
N TYR A 222 16.55 11.69 17.30
CA TYR A 222 17.50 12.72 17.70
C TYR A 222 17.70 12.77 19.23
N LEU A 223 16.61 12.78 20.01
CA LEU A 223 16.67 12.78 21.48
C LEU A 223 17.43 11.56 22.02
N TYR A 224 17.21 10.38 21.44
CA TYR A 224 17.95 9.17 21.78
C TYR A 224 19.46 9.34 21.59
N LEU A 225 19.90 9.94 20.47
CA LEU A 225 21.32 10.18 20.18
C LEU A 225 21.95 11.18 21.17
N VAL A 226 21.23 12.25 21.54
CA VAL A 226 21.72 13.28 22.46
C VAL A 226 21.81 12.77 23.91
N ILE A 227 20.82 11.99 24.36
CA ILE A 227 20.75 11.47 25.73
C ILE A 227 21.70 10.27 25.93
N THR A 228 21.67 9.30 25.02
CA THR A 228 22.39 8.02 25.20
C THR A 228 23.86 8.12 24.79
N ARG A 229 24.20 9.08 23.91
CA ARG A 229 25.56 9.29 23.36
C ARG A 229 26.25 7.97 22.97
N PRO A 230 25.67 7.20 22.04
CA PRO A 230 26.21 5.90 21.69
C PRO A 230 27.59 6.00 21.04
N ALA A 231 28.46 5.04 21.35
CA ALA A 231 29.87 5.03 20.90
C ALA A 231 30.02 5.10 19.37
N TYR A 232 29.09 4.50 18.61
CA TYR A 232 29.11 4.54 17.14
C TYR A 232 28.80 5.92 16.55
N ASN A 233 28.19 6.83 17.31
CA ASN A 233 27.91 8.21 16.90
C ASN A 233 28.67 9.23 17.77
N ALA A 234 29.78 8.83 18.38
CA ALA A 234 30.57 9.70 19.26
C ALA A 234 31.04 10.99 18.56
N GLY A 235 31.31 10.93 17.24
CA GLY A 235 31.70 12.07 16.42
C GLY A 235 30.54 12.88 15.82
N GLY A 236 29.27 12.52 16.08
CA GLY A 236 28.09 13.25 15.58
C GLY A 236 27.84 13.18 14.07
N ASN A 237 28.79 12.69 13.26
CA ASN A 237 28.71 12.64 11.80
C ASN A 237 27.55 11.79 11.25
N LEU A 238 27.08 10.79 12.01
CA LEU A 238 25.96 9.94 11.61
C LEU A 238 24.59 10.51 12.03
N THR A 239 24.56 11.60 12.80
CA THR A 239 23.32 12.19 13.32
C THR A 239 22.33 12.58 12.21
N PRO A 240 22.72 13.28 11.13
CA PRO A 240 21.78 13.63 10.05
C PRO A 240 21.21 12.40 9.35
N VAL A 241 22.04 11.37 9.13
CA VAL A 241 21.66 10.12 8.47
C VAL A 241 20.68 9.33 9.34
N LEU A 242 20.96 9.18 10.64
CA LEU A 242 20.10 8.44 11.56
C LEU A 242 18.76 9.14 11.81
N VAL A 243 18.76 10.48 11.87
CA VAL A 243 17.54 11.28 11.99
C VAL A 243 16.69 11.18 10.71
N LEU A 244 17.32 11.21 9.52
CA LEU A 244 16.63 11.00 8.25
C LEU A 244 16.02 9.60 8.15
N ILE A 245 16.76 8.56 8.55
CA ILE A 245 16.23 7.19 8.58
C ILE A 245 15.03 7.11 9.54
N SER A 246 15.14 7.71 10.72
CA SER A 246 14.04 7.76 11.71
C SER A 246 12.81 8.48 11.16
N PHE A 247 13.00 9.59 10.45
CA PHE A 247 11.95 10.34 9.77
C PHE A 247 11.21 9.49 8.71
N LEU A 248 11.98 8.83 7.84
CA LEU A 248 11.44 7.96 6.78
C LEU A 248 10.66 6.78 7.38
N LEU A 249 11.17 6.20 8.47
CA LEU A 249 10.44 5.17 9.22
C LEU A 249 9.11 5.71 9.78
N GLY A 250 9.08 6.91 10.37
CA GLY A 250 7.81 7.47 10.86
C GLY A 250 6.78 7.78 9.79
N ILE A 251 7.20 8.29 8.63
CA ILE A 251 6.30 8.45 7.47
C ILE A 251 5.73 7.10 7.05
N SER A 252 6.57 6.06 7.00
CA SER A 252 6.12 4.71 6.65
C SER A 252 5.10 4.15 7.63
N MET A 253 5.28 4.41 8.95
CA MET A 253 4.35 3.98 10.00
C MET A 253 2.99 4.69 9.91
N PHE A 254 2.98 5.99 9.59
CA PHE A 254 1.73 6.70 9.31
C PHE A 254 1.04 6.16 8.07
N GLY A 255 1.81 5.85 7.02
CA GLY A 255 1.30 5.22 5.81
C GLY A 255 0.44 4.00 6.15
N THR A 256 0.86 3.17 7.11
CA THR A 256 0.10 1.99 7.54
C THR A 256 -1.26 2.34 8.17
N VAL A 257 -1.35 3.35 9.04
CA VAL A 257 -2.63 3.79 9.64
C VAL A 257 -3.50 4.49 8.59
N ALA A 258 -2.88 5.28 7.72
CA ALA A 258 -3.53 5.94 6.61
C ALA A 258 -4.14 4.91 5.65
N THR A 259 -3.53 3.73 5.46
CA THR A 259 -4.12 2.68 4.62
C THR A 259 -5.49 2.23 5.12
N VAL A 260 -5.74 2.17 6.43
CA VAL A 260 -7.05 1.79 6.97
C VAL A 260 -8.11 2.81 6.60
N ILE A 261 -7.76 4.10 6.72
CA ILE A 261 -8.65 5.21 6.38
C ILE A 261 -8.91 5.22 4.87
N GLN A 262 -7.85 5.16 4.05
CA GLN A 262 -7.96 5.12 2.59
C GLN A 262 -8.81 3.93 2.12
N SER A 263 -8.60 2.75 2.71
CA SER A 263 -9.34 1.54 2.34
C SER A 263 -10.81 1.68 2.71
N GLY A 264 -11.10 2.26 3.88
CA GLY A 264 -12.45 2.51 4.33
C GLY A 264 -13.19 3.52 3.46
N VAL A 265 -12.52 4.60 3.05
CA VAL A 265 -13.10 5.61 2.16
C VAL A 265 -13.38 5.01 0.77
N ALA A 266 -12.40 4.33 0.16
CA ALA A 266 -12.56 3.70 -1.15
C ALA A 266 -13.67 2.63 -1.14
N THR A 267 -13.73 1.80 -0.10
CA THR A 267 -14.80 0.80 0.05
C THR A 267 -16.16 1.45 0.18
N THR A 268 -16.30 2.47 1.05
CA THR A 268 -17.57 3.18 1.23
C THR A 268 -18.01 3.82 -0.08
N PHE A 269 -17.08 4.39 -0.85
CA PHE A 269 -17.35 4.95 -2.16
C PHE A 269 -17.82 3.91 -3.17
N VAL A 270 -17.12 2.78 -3.30
CA VAL A 270 -17.52 1.70 -4.22
C VAL A 270 -18.90 1.16 -3.85
N CYS A 271 -19.14 0.90 -2.56
CA CYS A 271 -20.45 0.42 -2.10
C CYS A 271 -21.57 1.44 -2.36
N LEU A 272 -21.30 2.73 -2.16
CA LEU A 272 -22.27 3.81 -2.44
C LEU A 272 -22.54 3.97 -3.94
N ALA A 273 -21.51 3.84 -4.77
CA ALA A 273 -21.60 4.00 -6.21
C ALA A 273 -22.45 2.89 -6.85
N GLU A 274 -22.38 1.67 -6.32
CA GLU A 274 -23.09 0.50 -6.84
C GLU A 274 -24.45 0.27 -6.18
N ASP A 275 -24.55 0.34 -4.85
CA ASP A 275 -25.79 0.12 -4.12
C ASP A 275 -26.04 1.21 -3.05
N PRO A 276 -26.52 2.40 -3.46
CA PRO A 276 -26.90 3.46 -2.54
C PRO A 276 -28.14 3.11 -1.71
N GLU A 277 -28.96 2.16 -2.17
CA GLU A 277 -30.18 1.71 -1.51
C GLU A 277 -29.88 0.87 -0.26
N ALA A 278 -28.81 0.08 -0.28
CA ALA A 278 -28.30 -0.59 0.92
C ALA A 278 -27.96 0.40 2.03
N LEU A 279 -27.39 1.58 1.72
CA LEU A 279 -27.13 2.61 2.72
C LEU A 279 -28.43 3.20 3.28
N ARG A 280 -29.42 3.47 2.41
CA ARG A 280 -30.74 3.97 2.84
C ARG A 280 -31.42 3.00 3.82
N ARG A 281 -31.32 1.69 3.56
CA ARG A 281 -31.93 0.64 4.41
C ARG A 281 -31.19 0.45 5.73
N THR A 282 -29.87 0.48 5.71
CA THR A 282 -29.06 0.20 6.90
C THR A 282 -28.86 1.43 7.79
N LYS A 283 -28.71 2.61 7.19
CA LYS A 283 -28.29 3.87 7.84
C LYS A 283 -28.96 5.07 7.16
N PRO A 284 -30.28 5.28 7.36
CA PRO A 284 -31.04 6.33 6.69
C PRO A 284 -30.50 7.74 6.95
N GLU A 285 -30.05 8.03 8.18
CA GLU A 285 -29.45 9.34 8.52
C GLU A 285 -28.16 9.64 7.73
N LEU A 286 -27.30 8.63 7.55
CA LEU A 286 -26.06 8.78 6.78
C LEU A 286 -26.35 8.95 5.29
N TYR A 287 -27.36 8.24 4.78
CA TYR A 287 -27.84 8.40 3.41
C TYR A 287 -28.37 9.83 3.15
N GLU A 288 -29.15 10.40 4.08
CA GLU A 288 -29.63 11.78 3.96
C GLU A 288 -28.48 12.79 4.00
N MET A 289 -27.47 12.59 4.86
CA MET A 289 -26.29 13.44 4.88
C MET A 289 -25.54 13.42 3.53
N VAL A 290 -25.27 12.23 2.98
CA VAL A 290 -24.60 12.07 1.69
C VAL A 290 -25.43 12.67 0.54
N ARG A 291 -26.75 12.52 0.58
CA ARG A 291 -27.67 13.12 -0.41
C ARG A 291 -27.70 14.64 -0.32
N SER A 292 -27.70 15.20 0.89
CA SER A 292 -27.74 16.65 1.12
C SER A 292 -26.41 17.35 0.82
N ASN A 293 -25.30 16.62 0.87
CA ASN A 293 -23.97 17.16 0.60
C ASN A 293 -23.10 16.12 -0.14
N PRO A 294 -23.17 16.06 -1.49
CA PRO A 294 -22.52 15.03 -2.29
C PRO A 294 -20.97 15.05 -2.25
N PHE A 295 -20.37 16.07 -1.63
CA PHE A 295 -18.91 16.25 -1.55
C PHE A 295 -18.30 15.89 -0.18
N VAL A 296 -19.04 15.20 0.72
CA VAL A 296 -18.55 14.82 2.07
C VAL A 296 -18.06 13.39 2.18
#